data_AF-A0A2K3MXT0-F1
#
_entry.id   AF-A0A2K3MXT0-F1
#
_cell.length_a   1.000
_cell.length_b   1.000
_cell.length_c   1.000
_cell.angle_alpha   90.00
_cell.angle_beta   90.00
_cell.angle_gamma   90.00
#
_symmetry.space_group_name_H-M   'P 1'
#
loop_
_entity.id
_entity.type
_entity.pdbx_description
1 polymer ?
#
loop_
_entity_poly.entity_id
_entity_poly.type
_entity_poly.pdbx_seq_one_letter_code
_entity_poly.pdbx_strand_id
1 'polypeptide(L)'
;MSLFAVQTKSKLSWIAQLRSNPTQQKYKHGGGIFGFFGPKDNLIDHYGKKLEDIEENLRLKQSEASLIAEEARAAFVFFKSRYGAASAFHLQPSINPTQWITEPAPQPHDVFWPFFSESFMKQWISKKFVTQVITGYLPSLILQMSLKLVPPVMGFLSSIQGYISHIFHQLEVILDLRDITGKLAVAVPAQFTNVYTPKYETAGRFWPIVHDSMIFSLVLMQLIAVGSFALKKLSPASTWTLPLPVFTLLFNHYCRRRFLPIFTAYSAESLIKKDREDEKDTSMGEFYNQLLNVYKDPALFPIQHSSNTDSLVSPLLS
;
A
#
# COMPACT_ATOMS: atom_id res chain seq x y z
N MET A 1 -4.40 -21.02 -3.28
CA MET A 1 -5.64 -21.14 -2.47
C MET A 1 -6.19 -19.80 -1.98
N SER A 2 -5.36 -18.98 -1.36
CA SER A 2 -5.77 -17.73 -0.67
C SER A 2 -6.40 -16.65 -1.57
N LEU A 3 -5.95 -16.46 -2.82
CA LEU A 3 -6.53 -15.45 -3.71
C LEU A 3 -7.98 -15.80 -4.11
N PHE A 4 -8.24 -17.11 -4.28
CA PHE A 4 -9.58 -17.64 -4.49
C PHE A 4 -10.46 -17.40 -3.26
N ALA A 5 -9.95 -17.70 -2.05
CA ALA A 5 -10.68 -17.51 -0.79
C ALA A 5 -11.00 -16.04 -0.45
N VAL A 6 -10.13 -15.09 -0.82
CA VAL A 6 -10.42 -13.66 -0.68
C VAL A 6 -11.54 -13.22 -1.62
N GLN A 7 -11.52 -13.73 -2.86
CA GLN A 7 -12.54 -13.44 -3.86
C GLN A 7 -13.90 -14.05 -3.48
N THR A 8 -13.91 -15.24 -2.84
CA THR A 8 -15.15 -15.84 -2.32
C THR A 8 -15.73 -15.03 -1.16
N LYS A 9 -14.92 -14.60 -0.17
CA LYS A 9 -15.40 -13.76 0.95
C LYS A 9 -16.00 -12.43 0.48
N SER A 10 -15.35 -11.74 -0.46
CA SER A 10 -15.88 -10.49 -1.01
C SER A 10 -17.23 -10.71 -1.72
N LYS A 11 -17.33 -11.78 -2.51
CA LYS A 11 -18.56 -12.13 -3.22
C LYS A 11 -19.68 -12.58 -2.27
N LEU A 12 -19.35 -13.31 -1.21
CA LEU A 12 -20.26 -13.71 -0.12
C LEU A 12 -20.83 -12.50 0.62
N SER A 13 -19.98 -11.55 1.01
CA SER A 13 -20.40 -10.30 1.66
C SER A 13 -21.36 -9.51 0.77
N TRP A 14 -21.07 -9.43 -0.53
CA TRP A 14 -21.93 -8.74 -1.48
C TRP A 14 -23.29 -9.43 -1.66
N ILE A 15 -23.31 -10.77 -1.71
CA ILE A 15 -24.56 -11.55 -1.79
C ILE A 15 -25.38 -11.42 -0.50
N ALA A 16 -24.75 -11.44 0.67
CA ALA A 16 -25.41 -11.19 1.95
C ALA A 16 -26.07 -9.79 1.98
N GLN A 17 -25.35 -8.78 1.46
CA GLN A 17 -25.89 -7.42 1.30
C GLN A 17 -27.06 -7.37 0.32
N LEU A 18 -26.98 -8.07 -0.81
CA LEU A 18 -28.09 -8.19 -1.77
C LEU A 18 -29.31 -8.91 -1.19
N ARG A 19 -29.10 -9.95 -0.38
CA ARG A 19 -30.18 -10.68 0.30
C ARG A 19 -30.89 -9.80 1.34
N SER A 20 -30.18 -8.84 1.94
CA SER A 20 -30.75 -7.90 2.92
C SER A 20 -31.55 -6.74 2.31
N ASN A 21 -31.41 -6.44 1.01
CA ASN A 21 -32.10 -5.33 0.36
C ASN A 21 -33.02 -5.81 -0.80
N PRO A 22 -34.26 -6.24 -0.50
CA PRO A 22 -35.19 -6.81 -1.49
C PRO A 22 -35.72 -5.79 -2.52
N THR A 23 -35.51 -4.49 -2.33
CA THR A 23 -36.06 -3.47 -3.25
C THR A 23 -35.28 -3.32 -4.57
N GLN A 24 -34.08 -3.90 -4.67
CA GLN A 24 -33.30 -3.98 -5.92
C GLN A 24 -33.63 -5.24 -6.76
N GLN A 25 -34.59 -6.09 -6.32
CA GLN A 25 -34.85 -7.41 -6.92
C GLN A 25 -35.50 -7.40 -8.31
N LYS A 26 -35.96 -6.25 -8.81
CA LYS A 26 -36.50 -6.17 -10.16
C LYS A 26 -35.56 -5.34 -11.02
N TYR A 27 -35.26 -5.88 -12.19
CA TYR A 27 -34.64 -5.24 -13.35
C TYR A 27 -33.11 -5.34 -13.49
N LYS A 28 -32.67 -6.36 -14.26
CA LYS A 28 -31.97 -6.07 -15.52
C LYS A 28 -32.25 -7.15 -16.56
N HIS A 29 -32.72 -6.72 -17.74
CA HIS A 29 -32.76 -7.50 -18.96
C HIS A 29 -31.33 -7.89 -19.38
N GLY A 30 -31.15 -9.17 -19.75
CA GLY A 30 -29.91 -9.69 -20.28
C GLY A 30 -29.49 -8.96 -21.55
N GLY A 31 -28.20 -8.60 -21.61
CA GLY A 31 -27.57 -8.06 -22.80
C GLY A 31 -27.48 -9.12 -23.89
N GLY A 32 -28.38 -9.02 -24.87
CA GLY A 32 -28.34 -9.70 -26.15
C GLY A 32 -29.00 -8.77 -27.17
N ILE A 33 -28.47 -8.74 -28.39
CA ILE A 33 -28.94 -7.93 -29.50
C ILE A 33 -30.47 -8.16 -29.62
N PHE A 34 -31.28 -7.16 -29.26
CA PHE A 34 -32.75 -7.19 -29.23
C PHE A 34 -33.51 -7.87 -28.07
N GLY A 35 -32.93 -8.11 -26.88
CA GLY A 35 -33.65 -8.07 -25.58
C GLY A 35 -34.97 -8.82 -25.34
N PHE A 36 -35.46 -9.66 -26.26
CA PHE A 36 -36.82 -10.22 -26.24
C PHE A 36 -36.89 -11.69 -25.80
N PHE A 37 -35.78 -12.42 -25.79
CA PHE A 37 -35.75 -13.83 -25.41
C PHE A 37 -34.50 -14.18 -24.60
N GLY A 38 -34.61 -14.11 -23.28
CA GLY A 38 -33.65 -14.67 -22.34
C GLY A 38 -34.41 -15.32 -21.18
N PRO A 39 -33.96 -16.48 -20.66
CA PRO A 39 -34.62 -17.15 -19.54
C PRO A 39 -34.68 -16.23 -18.32
N LYS A 40 -35.86 -16.15 -17.70
CA LYS A 40 -36.14 -15.33 -16.51
C LYS A 40 -35.70 -16.09 -15.26
N ASP A 41 -34.42 -16.39 -15.15
CA ASP A 41 -33.89 -17.08 -13.99
C ASP A 41 -33.57 -16.05 -12.89
N ASN A 42 -33.98 -16.34 -11.66
CA ASN A 42 -33.71 -15.47 -10.51
C ASN A 42 -32.19 -15.33 -10.35
N LEU A 43 -31.69 -14.10 -10.47
CA LEU A 43 -30.25 -13.79 -10.36
C LEU A 43 -29.65 -14.34 -9.04
N ILE A 44 -30.43 -14.31 -7.97
CA ILE A 44 -30.07 -14.85 -6.64
C ILE A 44 -29.87 -16.37 -6.71
N ASP A 45 -30.72 -17.08 -7.45
CA ASP A 45 -30.64 -18.54 -7.60
C ASP A 45 -29.43 -18.94 -8.45
N HIS A 46 -29.19 -18.21 -9.56
CA HIS A 46 -27.99 -18.38 -10.38
C HIS A 46 -26.70 -18.13 -9.59
N TYR A 47 -26.62 -17.03 -8.82
CA TYR A 47 -25.46 -16.74 -7.99
C TYR A 47 -25.36 -17.63 -6.75
N GLY A 48 -26.48 -18.11 -6.21
CA GLY A 48 -26.55 -19.08 -5.12
C GLY A 48 -25.95 -20.42 -5.54
N LYS A 49 -26.40 -20.96 -6.67
CA LYS A 49 -25.83 -22.19 -7.25
C LYS A 49 -24.35 -22.05 -7.61
N LYS A 50 -23.96 -20.91 -8.19
CA LYS A 50 -22.55 -20.60 -8.47
C LYS A 50 -21.69 -20.47 -7.20
N LEU A 51 -22.31 -20.17 -6.06
CA LEU A 51 -21.62 -20.04 -4.79
C LEU A 51 -21.46 -21.39 -4.10
N GLU A 52 -22.50 -22.23 -4.13
CA GLU A 52 -22.44 -23.63 -3.67
C GLU A 52 -21.36 -24.42 -4.39
N ASP A 53 -21.29 -24.30 -5.72
CA ASP A 53 -20.23 -24.91 -6.54
C ASP A 53 -18.83 -24.41 -6.14
N ILE A 54 -18.69 -23.11 -5.88
CA ILE A 54 -17.42 -22.53 -5.42
C ILE A 54 -17.04 -23.03 -4.02
N GLU A 55 -18.01 -23.16 -3.11
CA GLU A 55 -17.80 -23.65 -1.74
C GLU A 55 -17.43 -25.13 -1.72
N GLU A 56 -18.10 -25.94 -2.52
CA GLU A 56 -17.78 -27.36 -2.67
C GLU A 56 -16.35 -27.54 -3.23
N ASN A 57 -16.01 -26.78 -4.27
CA ASN A 57 -14.64 -26.74 -4.81
C ASN A 57 -13.61 -26.27 -3.77
N LEU A 58 -13.97 -25.34 -2.89
CA LEU A 58 -13.11 -24.88 -1.79
C LEU A 58 -12.89 -26.01 -0.77
N ARG A 59 -13.96 -26.70 -0.34
CA ARG A 59 -13.88 -27.83 0.60
C ARG A 59 -13.07 -28.99 0.05
N LEU A 60 -13.25 -29.32 -1.23
CA LEU A 60 -12.46 -30.35 -1.91
C LEU A 60 -10.98 -29.97 -1.91
N LYS A 61 -10.64 -28.75 -2.35
CA LYS A 61 -9.25 -28.26 -2.30
C LYS A 61 -8.69 -28.24 -0.88
N GLN A 62 -9.48 -27.82 0.11
CA GLN A 62 -9.08 -27.80 1.52
C GLN A 62 -8.76 -29.19 2.05
N SER A 63 -9.58 -30.20 1.68
CA SER A 63 -9.33 -31.59 2.02
C SER A 63 -8.07 -32.13 1.34
N GLU A 64 -7.86 -31.78 0.07
CA GLU A 64 -6.67 -32.15 -0.70
C GLU A 64 -5.39 -31.52 -0.11
N ALA A 65 -5.41 -30.23 0.25
CA ALA A 65 -4.28 -29.53 0.88
C ALA A 65 -4.03 -29.94 2.34
N SER A 66 -5.04 -30.50 3.03
CA SER A 66 -4.85 -31.08 4.36
C SER A 66 -4.24 -32.48 4.27
N LEU A 67 -4.51 -33.22 3.20
CA LEU A 67 -3.96 -34.56 2.93
C LEU A 67 -2.56 -34.50 2.30
N ILE A 68 -2.36 -33.56 1.38
CA ILE A 68 -1.09 -33.18 0.77
C ILE A 68 -0.70 -31.88 1.45
N ALA A 69 -0.06 -31.96 2.62
CA ALA A 69 0.48 -30.78 3.28
C ALA A 69 1.52 -30.14 2.36
N GLU A 70 1.08 -29.24 1.49
CA GLU A 70 1.92 -28.40 0.66
C GLU A 70 2.53 -27.35 1.61
N GLU A 71 3.50 -27.81 2.41
CA GLU A 71 4.16 -27.00 3.41
C GLU A 71 4.91 -25.88 2.70
N ALA A 72 4.41 -24.65 2.85
CA ALA A 72 5.09 -23.47 2.37
C ALA A 72 6.48 -23.40 3.00
N ARG A 73 7.51 -23.03 2.20
CA ARG A 73 8.90 -22.87 2.67
C ARG A 73 9.10 -21.58 3.49
N ALA A 74 8.09 -21.16 4.23
CA ALA A 74 8.07 -19.97 5.06
C ALA A 74 7.24 -20.24 6.32
N ALA A 75 7.67 -19.70 7.46
CA ALA A 75 6.98 -19.86 8.72
C ALA A 75 7.03 -18.55 9.52
N PHE A 76 5.97 -18.28 10.27
CA PHE A 76 5.95 -17.21 11.26
C PHE A 76 6.53 -17.73 12.57
N VAL A 77 7.52 -17.03 13.11
CA VAL A 77 8.18 -17.38 14.37
C VAL A 77 7.85 -16.31 15.40
N PHE A 78 7.39 -16.74 16.57
CA PHE A 78 7.02 -15.86 17.67
C PHE A 78 8.02 -16.00 18.82
N PHE A 79 8.35 -14.88 19.45
CA PHE A 79 9.21 -14.81 20.62
C PHE A 79 8.42 -14.21 21.78
N LYS A 80 8.75 -14.61 23.01
CA LYS A 80 8.16 -14.00 24.21
C LYS A 80 8.59 -12.54 24.42
N SER A 81 9.80 -12.19 23.98
CA SER A 81 10.40 -10.86 24.13
C SER A 81 10.66 -10.22 22.77
N ARG A 82 10.42 -8.90 22.66
CA ARG A 82 10.68 -8.10 21.47
C ARG A 82 12.18 -7.98 21.22
N TYR A 83 12.98 -7.84 22.28
CA TYR A 83 14.43 -7.88 22.19
C TYR A 83 14.94 -9.23 21.63
N GLY A 84 14.35 -10.34 22.07
CA GLY A 84 14.66 -11.67 21.54
C GLY A 84 14.37 -11.80 20.04
N ALA A 85 13.19 -11.33 19.60
CA ALA A 85 12.83 -11.31 18.18
C ALA A 85 13.78 -10.43 17.34
N ALA A 86 14.09 -9.22 17.82
CA ALA A 86 15.00 -8.31 17.12
C ALA A 86 16.41 -8.88 17.02
N SER A 87 16.89 -9.54 18.08
CA SER A 87 18.19 -10.22 18.09
C SER A 87 18.21 -11.36 17.08
N ALA A 88 17.17 -12.20 17.04
CA ALA A 88 17.05 -13.30 16.09
C ALA A 88 17.00 -12.81 14.63
N PHE A 89 16.34 -11.68 14.36
CA PHE A 89 16.28 -11.07 13.03
C PHE A 89 17.66 -10.57 12.54
N HIS A 90 18.48 -10.05 13.44
CA HIS A 90 19.82 -9.55 13.10
C HIS A 90 20.90 -10.64 13.05
N LEU A 91 20.62 -11.83 13.56
CA LEU A 91 21.51 -12.98 13.52
C LEU A 91 21.29 -13.75 12.22
N GLN A 92 22.36 -14.01 11.46
CA GLN A 92 22.29 -14.86 10.29
C GLN A 92 22.20 -16.34 10.72
N PRO A 93 21.08 -17.05 10.48
CA PRO A 93 20.91 -18.39 11.06
C PRO A 93 21.74 -19.48 10.36
N SER A 94 22.18 -19.25 9.11
CA SER A 94 22.84 -20.28 8.30
C SER A 94 24.07 -19.75 7.56
N ILE A 95 25.00 -20.67 7.23
CA ILE A 95 26.23 -20.38 6.48
C ILE A 95 25.90 -19.90 5.04
N ASN A 96 24.77 -20.35 4.49
CA ASN A 96 24.33 -19.98 3.15
C ASN A 96 23.38 -18.77 3.19
N PRO A 97 23.73 -17.62 2.58
CA PRO A 97 22.92 -16.40 2.65
C PRO A 97 21.55 -16.50 1.93
N THR A 98 21.31 -17.57 1.18
CA THR A 98 20.04 -17.81 0.47
C THR A 98 19.07 -18.70 1.25
N GLN A 99 19.50 -19.28 2.37
CA GLN A 99 18.70 -20.15 3.21
C GLN A 99 18.40 -19.47 4.55
N TRP A 100 17.19 -19.71 5.08
CA TRP A 100 16.75 -19.14 6.36
C TRP A 100 16.79 -17.61 6.39
N ILE A 101 16.27 -16.99 5.33
CA ILE A 101 16.12 -15.53 5.25
C ILE A 101 15.05 -15.10 6.25
N THR A 102 15.43 -14.23 7.18
CA THR A 102 14.52 -13.67 8.19
C THR A 102 14.11 -12.27 7.79
N GLU A 103 12.80 -12.00 7.81
CA GLU A 103 12.24 -10.67 7.62
C GLU A 103 11.25 -10.33 8.75
N PRO A 104 11.10 -9.05 9.15
CA PRO A 104 10.10 -8.68 10.14
C PRO A 104 8.71 -8.99 9.60
N ALA A 105 7.94 -9.76 10.35
CA ALA A 105 6.57 -10.12 9.94
C ALA A 105 5.71 -8.85 9.78
N PRO A 106 4.99 -8.70 8.66
CA PRO A 106 4.05 -7.61 8.48
C PRO A 106 2.86 -7.78 9.42
N GLN A 107 2.10 -6.70 9.65
CA GLN A 107 0.91 -6.79 10.50
C GLN A 107 -0.07 -7.83 9.92
N PRO A 108 -0.89 -8.49 10.75
CA PRO A 108 -1.69 -9.65 10.34
C PRO A 108 -2.66 -9.38 9.18
N HIS A 109 -3.22 -8.17 9.11
CA HIS A 109 -4.10 -7.73 8.03
C HIS A 109 -3.36 -7.30 6.75
N ASP A 110 -2.03 -7.09 6.84
CA ASP A 110 -1.16 -6.71 5.73
C ASP A 110 -0.49 -7.92 5.07
N VAL A 111 -0.67 -9.11 5.65
CA VAL A 111 -0.12 -10.36 5.14
C VAL A 111 -0.82 -10.71 3.82
N PHE A 112 -0.08 -10.61 2.71
CA PHE A 112 -0.56 -11.09 1.43
C PHE A 112 -0.34 -12.61 1.30
N TRP A 113 -1.26 -13.40 1.85
CA TRP A 113 -1.21 -14.87 1.84
C TRP A 113 -0.91 -15.54 0.49
N PRO A 114 -1.40 -15.05 -0.67
CA PRO A 114 -1.08 -15.66 -1.97
C PRO A 114 0.40 -15.60 -2.33
N PHE A 115 1.16 -14.71 -1.69
CA PHE A 115 2.60 -14.63 -1.86
C PHE A 115 3.29 -15.95 -1.47
N PHE A 116 2.92 -16.54 -0.33
CA PHE A 116 3.62 -17.70 0.24
C PHE A 116 3.39 -19.00 -0.53
N SER A 117 2.34 -19.07 -1.34
CA SER A 117 2.05 -20.23 -2.21
C SER A 117 2.82 -20.20 -3.54
N GLU A 118 3.52 -19.12 -3.86
CA GLU A 118 4.24 -18.94 -5.13
C GLU A 118 5.73 -19.24 -4.98
N SER A 119 6.36 -19.83 -6.00
CA SER A 119 7.80 -20.15 -5.98
C SER A 119 8.68 -18.89 -5.92
N PHE A 120 9.74 -18.92 -5.11
CA PHE A 120 10.69 -17.82 -4.89
C PHE A 120 11.18 -17.16 -6.20
N MET A 121 11.45 -17.96 -7.24
CA MET A 121 11.91 -17.47 -8.54
C MET A 121 10.88 -16.55 -9.21
N LYS A 122 9.60 -16.91 -9.13
CA LYS A 122 8.50 -16.12 -9.71
C LYS A 122 8.32 -14.79 -8.98
N GLN A 123 8.49 -14.79 -7.65
CA GLN A 123 8.43 -13.58 -6.83
C GLN A 123 9.58 -12.61 -7.15
N TRP A 124 10.81 -13.13 -7.27
CA TRP A 124 11.98 -12.32 -7.57
C TRP A 124 11.90 -11.64 -8.94
N ILE A 125 11.48 -12.40 -9.96
CA ILE A 125 11.30 -11.88 -11.33
C ILE A 125 10.21 -10.82 -11.37
N SER A 126 9.07 -11.07 -10.73
CA SER A 126 7.95 -10.11 -10.67
C SER A 126 8.36 -8.78 -10.00
N LYS A 127 9.05 -8.83 -8.86
CA LYS A 127 9.49 -7.64 -8.14
C LYS A 127 10.46 -6.78 -8.95
N LYS A 128 11.39 -7.42 -9.68
CA LYS A 128 12.34 -6.72 -10.57
C LYS A 128 11.63 -6.11 -11.78
N PHE A 129 10.73 -6.86 -12.41
CA PHE A 129 9.96 -6.39 -13.56
C PHE A 129 9.08 -5.17 -13.22
N VAL A 130 8.28 -5.27 -12.15
CA VAL A 130 7.40 -4.18 -11.70
C VAL A 130 8.20 -2.92 -11.37
N THR A 131 9.32 -3.06 -10.66
CA THR A 131 10.19 -1.92 -10.34
C THR A 131 10.72 -1.26 -11.61
N GLN A 132 11.21 -2.04 -12.57
CA GLN A 132 11.78 -1.54 -13.82
C GLN A 132 10.74 -0.84 -14.71
N VAL A 133 9.50 -1.34 -14.75
CA VAL A 133 8.39 -0.70 -15.48
C VAL A 133 8.02 0.64 -14.82
N ILE A 134 7.88 0.66 -13.49
CA ILE A 134 7.50 1.88 -12.75
C ILE A 134 8.61 2.94 -12.82
N THR A 135 9.88 2.56 -12.70
CA THR A 135 10.98 3.54 -12.70
C THR A 135 11.45 3.93 -14.11
N GLY A 136 11.25 3.09 -15.12
CA GLY A 136 11.72 3.34 -16.48
C GLY A 136 10.65 3.80 -17.47
N TYR A 137 9.54 3.06 -17.54
CA TYR A 137 8.51 3.28 -18.56
C TYR A 137 7.52 4.37 -18.15
N LEU A 138 7.04 4.33 -16.90
CA LEU A 138 6.03 5.28 -16.41
C LEU A 138 6.48 6.75 -16.51
N PRO A 139 7.71 7.14 -16.11
CA PRO A 139 8.15 8.54 -16.19
C PRO A 139 8.33 8.99 -17.64
N SER A 140 8.80 8.09 -18.51
CA SER A 140 8.95 8.34 -19.94
C SER A 140 7.59 8.56 -20.61
N LEU A 141 6.59 7.77 -20.25
CA LEU A 141 5.22 7.91 -20.74
C LEU A 141 4.59 9.22 -20.25
N ILE A 142 4.73 9.54 -18.95
CA ILE A 142 4.24 10.81 -18.39
C ILE A 142 4.88 11.99 -19.11
N LEU A 143 6.21 11.97 -19.30
CA LEU A 143 6.94 13.02 -20.00
C LEU A 143 6.47 13.18 -21.44
N GLN A 144 6.24 12.09 -22.16
CA GLN A 144 5.71 12.14 -23.53
C GLN A 144 4.29 12.70 -23.59
N MET A 145 3.43 12.34 -22.63
CA MET A 145 2.08 12.89 -22.52
C MET A 145 2.13 14.39 -22.21
N SER A 146 3.00 14.82 -21.29
CA SER A 146 3.21 16.24 -20.96
C SER A 146 3.74 17.02 -22.16
N LEU A 147 4.76 16.52 -22.87
CA LEU A 147 5.37 17.21 -24.01
C LEU A 147 4.42 17.31 -25.22
N LYS A 148 3.51 16.36 -25.42
CA LYS A 148 2.46 16.47 -26.45
C LYS A 148 1.33 17.43 -26.06
N LEU A 149 1.11 17.62 -24.76
CA LEU A 149 0.10 18.55 -24.23
C LEU A 149 0.58 20.01 -24.25
N VAL A 150 1.90 20.25 -24.11
CA VAL A 150 2.49 21.59 -24.06
C VAL A 150 2.19 22.45 -25.31
N PRO A 151 2.37 21.99 -26.56
CA PRO A 151 2.11 22.81 -27.75
C PRO A 151 0.65 23.30 -27.91
N PRO A 152 -0.40 22.47 -27.74
CA PRO A 152 -1.78 22.96 -27.81
C PRO A 152 -2.14 23.89 -26.65
N VAL A 153 -1.57 23.67 -25.45
CA VAL A 153 -1.73 24.61 -24.33
C VAL A 153 -1.02 25.95 -24.63
N MET A 154 0.16 25.93 -25.22
CA MET A 154 0.88 27.15 -25.64
C MET A 154 0.12 27.91 -26.73
N GLY A 155 -0.45 27.22 -27.72
CA GLY A 155 -1.29 27.84 -28.73
C GLY A 155 -2.56 28.47 -28.15
N PHE A 156 -3.19 27.79 -27.19
CA PHE A 156 -4.36 28.30 -26.47
C PHE A 156 -4.02 29.53 -25.60
N LEU A 157 -2.92 29.49 -24.85
CA LEU A 157 -2.44 30.60 -24.02
C LEU A 157 -2.00 31.80 -24.88
N SER A 158 -1.35 31.56 -26.02
CA SER A 158 -0.95 32.62 -26.96
C SER A 158 -2.16 33.33 -27.57
N SER A 159 -3.29 32.63 -27.75
CA SER A 159 -4.55 33.24 -28.21
C SER A 159 -5.19 34.13 -27.15
N ILE A 160 -4.92 33.89 -25.86
CA ILE A 160 -5.40 34.69 -24.73
C ILE A 160 -4.48 35.91 -24.50
N GLN A 161 -3.20 35.77 -24.86
CA GLN A 161 -2.13 36.72 -24.56
C GLN A 161 -2.00 37.85 -25.61
N GLY A 162 -3.12 38.43 -26.02
CA GLY A 162 -3.14 39.64 -26.84
C GLY A 162 -2.78 40.93 -26.10
N TYR A 163 -2.43 40.92 -24.81
CA TYR A 163 -2.16 42.13 -24.04
C TYR A 163 -1.01 41.98 -23.04
N ILE A 164 -0.25 43.06 -22.95
CA ILE A 164 0.90 43.31 -22.07
C ILE A 164 0.44 43.20 -20.60
N SER A 165 0.47 42.00 -20.01
CA SER A 165 0.24 41.78 -18.57
C SER A 165 0.93 40.52 -18.01
N HIS A 166 1.79 39.85 -18.80
CA HIS A 166 2.39 38.55 -18.47
C HIS A 166 3.26 38.57 -17.19
N ILE A 167 3.86 39.71 -16.83
CA ILE A 167 4.63 39.84 -15.58
C ILE A 167 3.70 39.97 -14.36
N PHE A 168 2.54 40.62 -14.50
CA PHE A 168 1.56 40.78 -13.41
C PHE A 168 0.75 39.50 -13.16
N HIS A 169 0.33 38.80 -14.23
CA HIS A 169 -0.42 37.56 -14.11
C HIS A 169 0.43 36.40 -13.54
N GLN A 170 1.74 36.40 -13.80
CA GLN A 170 2.71 35.47 -13.19
C GLN A 170 2.86 35.71 -11.67
N LEU A 171 2.80 36.96 -11.19
CA LEU A 171 2.86 37.26 -9.76
C LEU A 171 1.58 36.90 -9.02
N GLU A 172 0.41 37.07 -9.63
CA GLU A 172 -0.89 36.76 -9.01
C GLU A 172 -1.10 35.24 -8.84
N VAL A 173 -0.66 34.43 -9.80
CA VAL A 173 -0.68 32.96 -9.70
C VAL A 173 0.29 32.44 -8.62
N ILE A 174 1.44 33.10 -8.43
CA ILE A 174 2.39 32.76 -7.36
C ILE A 174 1.81 33.10 -5.96
N LEU A 175 1.07 34.20 -5.85
CA LEU A 175 0.31 34.55 -4.65
C LEU A 175 -0.80 33.54 -4.35
N ASP A 176 -1.52 33.08 -5.37
CA ASP A 176 -2.58 32.08 -5.26
C ASP A 176 -2.04 30.68 -4.89
N LEU A 177 -0.86 30.30 -5.38
CA LEU A 177 -0.17 29.07 -4.93
C LEU A 177 0.18 29.10 -3.44
N ARG A 178 0.51 30.28 -2.91
CA ARG A 178 0.83 30.45 -1.48
C ARG A 178 -0.42 30.30 -0.62
N ASP A 179 -1.57 30.77 -1.11
CA ASP A 179 -2.88 30.56 -0.49
C ASP A 179 -3.32 29.08 -0.55
N ILE A 180 -3.14 28.42 -1.68
CA ILE A 180 -3.38 26.97 -1.82
C ILE A 180 -2.51 26.16 -0.87
N THR A 181 -1.23 26.53 -0.73
CA THR A 181 -0.31 25.86 0.21
C THR A 181 -0.78 26.05 1.66
N GLY A 182 -1.25 27.24 2.03
CA GLY A 182 -1.83 27.51 3.34
C GLY A 182 -3.12 26.72 3.61
N LYS A 183 -4.04 26.68 2.64
CA LYS A 183 -5.27 25.89 2.71
C LYS A 183 -4.97 24.41 2.83
N LEU A 184 -4.01 23.89 2.08
CA LEU A 184 -3.59 22.49 2.14
C LEU A 184 -2.93 22.16 3.49
N ALA A 185 -2.10 23.06 4.02
CA ALA A 185 -1.43 22.87 5.31
C ALA A 185 -2.42 22.77 6.48
N VAL A 186 -3.59 23.41 6.39
CA VAL A 186 -4.67 23.30 7.38
C VAL A 186 -5.59 22.12 7.09
N ALA A 187 -5.92 21.88 5.82
CA ALA A 187 -6.86 20.83 5.42
C ALA A 187 -6.31 19.42 5.62
N VAL A 188 -5.03 19.19 5.32
CA VAL A 188 -4.43 17.84 5.38
C VAL A 188 -4.43 17.26 6.80
N PRO A 189 -3.98 17.98 7.86
CA PRO A 189 -4.07 17.49 9.23
C PRO A 189 -5.51 17.24 9.69
N ALA A 190 -6.44 18.12 9.28
CA ALA A 190 -7.86 17.98 9.61
C ALA A 190 -8.46 16.72 8.96
N GLN A 191 -8.11 16.44 7.70
CA GLN A 191 -8.52 15.22 6.99
C GLN A 191 -7.93 13.96 7.64
N PHE A 192 -6.67 14.02 8.07
CA PHE A 192 -6.02 12.90 8.74
C PHE A 192 -6.68 12.56 10.08
N THR A 193 -7.14 13.55 10.83
CA THR A 193 -7.75 13.34 12.15
C THR A 193 -9.21 12.89 12.05
N ASN A 194 -9.99 13.47 11.14
CA ASN A 194 -11.44 13.29 11.12
C ASN A 194 -11.96 12.23 10.14
N VAL A 195 -11.21 11.92 9.07
CA VAL A 195 -11.74 11.10 7.96
C VAL A 195 -10.90 9.86 7.71
N TYR A 196 -9.58 10.02 7.71
CA TYR A 196 -8.68 8.92 7.36
C TYR A 196 -8.32 8.07 8.57
N THR A 197 -8.66 6.79 8.52
CA THR A 197 -8.11 5.79 9.42
C THR A 197 -6.86 5.18 8.77
N PRO A 198 -5.66 5.34 9.35
CA PRO A 198 -4.46 4.78 8.77
C PRO A 198 -4.56 3.26 8.82
N LYS A 199 -4.58 2.64 7.64
CA LYS A 199 -4.68 1.18 7.51
C LYS A 199 -3.34 0.47 7.72
N TYR A 200 -2.24 1.22 7.59
CA TYR A 200 -0.87 0.73 7.64
C TYR A 200 -0.02 1.69 8.48
N GLU A 201 0.75 1.15 9.43
CA GLU A 201 1.69 1.94 10.22
C GLU A 201 3.12 1.70 9.72
N THR A 202 3.72 2.71 9.10
CA THR A 202 5.05 2.60 8.49
C THR A 202 6.18 3.06 9.41
N ALA A 203 5.86 3.47 10.64
CA ALA A 203 6.81 3.90 11.69
C ALA A 203 7.90 4.88 11.21
N GLY A 204 7.61 5.70 10.19
CA GLY A 204 8.56 6.64 9.61
C GLY A 204 9.66 6.02 8.73
N ARG A 205 9.58 4.73 8.38
CA ARG A 205 10.58 4.04 7.53
C ARG A 205 10.72 4.66 6.13
N PHE A 206 9.75 5.43 5.67
CA PHE A 206 9.81 6.16 4.40
C PHE A 206 10.66 7.44 4.46
N TRP A 207 10.96 7.95 5.66
CA TRP A 207 11.66 9.22 5.83
C TRP A 207 13.04 9.29 5.13
N PRO A 208 13.91 8.26 5.20
CA PRO A 208 15.19 8.29 4.48
C PRO A 208 15.03 8.43 2.96
N ILE A 209 14.00 7.81 2.38
CA ILE A 209 13.70 7.88 0.95
C ILE A 209 13.32 9.32 0.57
N VAL A 210 12.43 9.94 1.35
CA VAL A 210 12.01 11.32 1.15
C VAL A 210 13.19 12.28 1.31
N HIS A 211 14.02 12.09 2.35
CA HIS A 211 15.20 12.90 2.59
C HIS A 211 16.20 12.81 1.43
N ASP A 212 16.51 11.61 0.94
CA ASP A 212 17.42 11.44 -0.21
C ASP A 212 16.86 12.12 -1.47
N SER A 213 15.54 12.05 -1.70
CA SER A 213 14.87 12.76 -2.79
C SER A 213 14.94 14.29 -2.64
N MET A 214 14.73 14.81 -1.44
CA MET A 214 14.86 16.25 -1.14
C MET A 214 16.29 16.76 -1.36
N ILE A 215 17.30 16.02 -0.89
CA ILE A 215 18.71 16.37 -1.12
C ILE A 215 19.03 16.34 -2.62
N PHE A 216 18.56 15.34 -3.36
CA PHE A 216 18.74 15.28 -4.80
C PHE A 216 18.13 16.51 -5.50
N SER A 217 16.90 16.87 -5.14
CA SER A 217 16.23 18.06 -5.66
C SER A 217 17.00 19.35 -5.35
N LEU A 218 17.50 19.48 -4.11
CA LEU A 218 18.29 20.63 -3.68
C LEU A 218 19.61 20.74 -4.44
N VAL A 219 20.33 19.62 -4.62
CA VAL A 219 21.58 19.58 -5.40
C VAL A 219 21.31 19.89 -6.87
N LEU A 220 20.24 19.33 -7.45
CA LEU A 220 19.84 19.63 -8.83
C LEU A 220 19.55 21.12 -9.03
N MET A 221 18.80 21.74 -8.11
CA MET A 221 18.54 23.18 -8.12
C MET A 221 19.85 23.99 -8.07
N GLN A 222 20.76 23.64 -7.17
CA GLN A 222 22.05 24.32 -7.05
C GLN A 222 22.90 24.17 -8.33
N LEU A 223 22.90 22.99 -8.96
CA LEU A 223 23.59 22.76 -10.24
C LEU A 223 23.00 23.61 -11.38
N ILE A 224 21.68 23.72 -11.46
CA ILE A 224 21.01 24.59 -12.45
C ILE A 224 21.35 26.06 -12.18
N ALA A 225 21.38 26.48 -10.92
CA ALA A 225 21.77 27.84 -10.53
C ALA A 225 23.22 28.15 -10.94
N VAL A 226 24.17 27.26 -10.62
CA VAL A 226 25.58 27.38 -11.04
C VAL A 226 25.68 27.44 -12.58
N GLY A 227 24.94 26.57 -13.29
CA GLY A 227 24.89 26.56 -14.75
C GLY A 227 24.36 27.87 -15.35
N SER A 228 23.31 28.46 -14.76
CA SER A 228 22.75 29.75 -15.16
C SER A 228 23.74 30.91 -14.99
N PHE A 229 24.48 30.93 -13.87
CA PHE A 229 25.50 31.96 -13.62
C PHE A 229 26.74 31.81 -14.51
N ALA A 230 27.12 30.57 -14.85
CA ALA A 230 28.22 30.29 -15.78
C ALA A 230 27.94 30.87 -17.18
N LEU A 231 26.68 30.80 -17.64
CA LEU A 231 26.26 31.35 -18.93
C LEU A 231 26.21 32.90 -18.95
N LYS A 232 25.96 33.54 -17.80
CA LYS A 232 25.77 35.00 -17.70
C LYS A 232 27.05 35.82 -17.46
N LYS A 233 28.25 35.21 -17.42
CA LYS A 233 29.55 35.89 -17.12
C LYS A 233 29.54 36.77 -15.83
N LEU A 234 28.70 36.45 -14.85
CA LEU A 234 28.65 37.16 -13.57
C LEU A 234 29.73 36.59 -12.62
N SER A 235 30.93 37.15 -12.72
CA SER A 235 32.18 36.56 -12.21
C SER A 235 32.29 36.35 -10.68
N PRO A 236 31.76 37.19 -9.77
CA PRO A 236 31.95 36.97 -8.33
C PRO A 236 30.95 35.97 -7.72
N ALA A 237 29.71 35.97 -8.21
CA ALA A 237 28.62 35.19 -7.61
C ALA A 237 28.73 33.67 -7.92
N SER A 238 29.31 33.32 -9.06
CA SER A 238 29.53 31.93 -9.46
C SER A 238 30.49 31.20 -8.50
N THR A 239 31.57 31.87 -8.08
CA THR A 239 32.58 31.31 -7.15
C THR A 239 31.98 30.98 -5.78
N TRP A 240 31.04 31.79 -5.29
CA TRP A 240 30.39 31.55 -3.99
C TRP A 240 29.30 30.48 -4.02
N THR A 241 28.75 30.17 -5.21
CA THR A 241 27.67 29.17 -5.36
C THR A 241 28.21 27.75 -5.53
N LEU A 242 29.45 27.60 -6.00
CA LEU A 242 30.14 26.32 -6.21
C LEU A 242 30.38 25.47 -4.94
N PRO A 243 30.70 26.03 -3.76
CA PRO A 243 30.85 25.21 -2.54
C PRO A 243 29.52 24.67 -1.99
N LEU A 244 28.37 25.27 -2.32
CA LEU A 244 27.06 24.87 -1.75
C LEU A 244 26.67 23.41 -2.06
N PRO A 245 26.81 22.91 -3.30
CA PRO A 245 26.62 21.48 -3.61
C PRO A 245 27.50 20.56 -2.78
N VAL A 246 28.77 20.94 -2.57
CA VAL A 246 29.74 20.13 -1.81
C VAL A 246 29.32 20.04 -0.34
N PHE A 247 28.95 21.17 0.27
CA PHE A 247 28.43 21.19 1.64
C PHE A 247 27.13 20.40 1.78
N THR A 248 26.23 20.50 0.80
CA THR A 248 24.96 19.77 0.80
C THR A 248 25.18 18.25 0.74
N LEU A 249 26.12 17.79 -0.08
CA LEU A 249 26.49 16.37 -0.16
C LEU A 249 27.20 15.87 1.10
N LEU A 250 28.07 16.69 1.70
CA LEU A 250 28.75 16.36 2.96
C LEU A 250 27.73 16.25 4.11
N PHE A 251 26.79 17.19 4.19
CA PHE A 251 25.68 17.14 5.14
C PHE A 251 24.84 15.87 4.94
N ASN A 252 24.50 15.52 3.70
CA ASN A 252 23.76 14.29 3.42
C ASN A 252 24.57 13.04 3.85
N HIS A 253 25.88 13.03 3.61
CA HIS A 253 26.75 11.94 4.08
C HIS A 253 26.75 11.81 5.60
N TYR A 254 26.86 12.94 6.32
CA TYR A 254 26.75 12.98 7.77
C TYR A 254 25.40 12.46 8.26
N CYS A 255 24.29 12.95 7.68
CA CYS A 255 22.94 12.55 8.06
C CYS A 255 22.70 11.06 7.83
N ARG A 256 23.16 10.52 6.70
CA ARG A 256 23.05 9.08 6.41
C ARG A 256 23.87 8.24 7.38
N ARG A 257 25.11 8.62 7.69
CA ARG A 257 25.90 7.86 8.69
C ARG A 257 25.30 7.93 10.09
N ARG A 258 24.76 9.09 10.48
CA ARG A 258 24.33 9.34 11.87
C ARG A 258 22.90 8.91 12.18
N PHE A 259 21.98 9.10 11.23
CA PHE A 259 20.54 8.94 11.48
C PHE A 259 19.92 7.74 10.75
N LEU A 260 20.48 7.27 9.63
CA LEU A 260 19.95 6.10 8.92
C LEU A 260 19.80 4.86 9.83
N PRO A 261 20.77 4.51 10.71
CA PRO A 261 20.65 3.34 11.56
C PRO A 261 19.42 3.36 12.48
N ILE A 262 18.96 4.55 12.87
CA ILE A 262 17.81 4.77 13.77
C ILE A 262 16.49 4.40 13.07
N PHE A 263 16.39 4.57 11.76
CA PHE A 263 15.19 4.24 11.00
C PHE A 263 15.12 2.75 10.62
N THR A 264 16.26 2.06 10.61
CA THR A 264 16.34 0.64 10.20
C THR A 264 16.22 -0.33 11.37
N ALA A 265 16.70 0.05 12.56
CA ALA A 265 16.74 -0.84 13.72
C ALA A 265 16.27 -0.11 14.99
N TYR A 266 15.54 -0.82 15.83
CA TYR A 266 15.15 -0.33 17.16
C TYR A 266 16.32 -0.47 18.14
N SER A 267 16.46 0.47 19.08
CA SER A 267 17.49 0.37 20.12
C SER A 267 17.19 -0.78 21.09
N ALA A 268 18.21 -1.55 21.45
CA ALA A 268 18.11 -2.63 22.42
C ALA A 268 17.51 -2.14 23.75
N GLU A 269 17.93 -0.96 24.21
CA GLU A 269 17.42 -0.33 25.42
C GLU A 269 15.90 -0.08 25.35
N SER A 270 15.39 0.47 24.24
CA SER A 270 13.95 0.69 24.10
C SER A 270 13.17 -0.62 24.05
N LEU A 271 13.73 -1.67 23.45
CA LEU A 271 13.07 -2.98 23.40
C LEU A 271 13.03 -3.63 24.77
N ILE A 272 14.16 -3.65 25.49
CA ILE A 272 14.24 -4.21 26.85
C ILE A 272 13.33 -3.44 27.82
N LYS A 273 13.25 -2.11 27.69
CA LYS A 273 12.35 -1.30 28.51
C LYS A 273 10.89 -1.69 28.28
N LYS A 274 10.47 -1.85 27.02
CA LYS A 274 9.10 -2.29 26.70
C LYS A 274 8.84 -3.72 27.14
N ASP A 275 9.80 -4.62 26.98
CA ASP A 275 9.67 -6.01 27.45
C ASP A 275 9.47 -6.06 28.99
N ARG A 276 10.16 -5.21 29.75
CA ARG A 276 9.96 -5.06 31.21
C ARG A 276 8.61 -4.46 31.59
N GLU A 277 8.03 -3.63 30.74
CA GLU A 277 6.68 -3.08 30.93
C GLU A 277 5.63 -4.17 30.66
N ASP A 278 5.81 -4.95 29.59
CA ASP A 278 4.96 -6.08 29.23
C ASP A 278 4.96 -7.16 30.34
N GLU A 279 6.11 -7.46 30.97
CA GLU A 279 6.20 -8.43 32.08
C GLU A 279 5.33 -8.05 33.30
N LYS A 280 5.06 -6.76 33.50
CA LYS A 280 4.23 -6.27 34.61
C LYS A 280 2.75 -6.27 34.27
N ASP A 281 2.41 -6.39 32.99
CA ASP A 281 1.04 -6.37 32.52
C ASP A 281 0.40 -7.76 32.67
N THR A 282 -0.67 -7.82 33.45
CA THR A 282 -1.41 -9.07 33.70
C THR A 282 -2.14 -9.57 32.45
N SER A 283 -2.40 -8.70 31.47
CA SER A 283 -3.12 -9.03 30.22
C SER A 283 -2.26 -9.78 29.19
N MET A 284 -0.92 -9.80 29.35
CA MET A 284 -0.02 -10.41 28.37
C MET A 284 -0.25 -11.90 28.14
N GLY A 285 -0.75 -12.63 29.15
CA GLY A 285 -1.11 -14.04 29.01
C GLY A 285 -2.21 -14.29 27.97
N GLU A 286 -3.24 -13.44 27.94
CA GLU A 286 -4.31 -13.52 26.94
C GLU A 286 -3.80 -13.14 25.55
N PHE A 287 -2.96 -12.10 25.48
CA PHE A 287 -2.33 -11.67 24.24
C PHE A 287 -1.56 -12.80 23.54
N TYR A 288 -0.73 -13.57 24.27
CA TYR A 288 0.01 -14.70 23.67
C TYR A 288 -0.91 -15.80 23.12
N ASN A 289 -2.04 -16.06 23.79
CA ASN A 289 -3.03 -17.02 23.29
C ASN A 289 -3.72 -16.52 22.02
N GLN A 290 -4.00 -15.22 21.94
CA GLN A 290 -4.54 -14.59 20.73
C GLN A 290 -3.51 -14.59 19.59
N LEU A 291 -2.24 -14.30 19.87
CA LEU A 291 -1.14 -14.21 18.89
C LEU A 291 -1.01 -15.46 18.01
N LEU A 292 -1.22 -16.66 18.58
CA LEU A 292 -1.16 -17.93 17.85
C LEU A 292 -2.26 -18.08 16.79
N ASN A 293 -3.38 -17.37 16.94
CA ASN A 293 -4.51 -17.43 16.01
C ASN A 293 -4.47 -16.31 14.97
N VAL A 294 -3.65 -15.28 15.18
CA VAL A 294 -3.65 -14.04 14.40
C VAL A 294 -3.06 -14.23 12.99
N TYR A 295 -2.07 -15.10 12.82
CA TYR A 295 -1.47 -15.42 11.52
C TYR A 295 -2.03 -16.73 10.91
N LYS A 296 -3.29 -17.08 11.20
CA LYS A 296 -3.97 -18.16 10.49
C LYS A 296 -4.53 -17.63 9.17
N ASP A 297 -4.32 -18.37 8.08
CA ASP A 297 -4.85 -17.99 6.77
C ASP A 297 -6.38 -17.84 6.88
N PRO A 298 -6.95 -16.66 6.50
CA PRO A 298 -8.38 -16.42 6.49
C PRO A 298 -9.20 -17.48 5.74
N ALA A 299 -8.59 -18.22 4.81
CA ALA A 299 -9.18 -19.33 4.07
C ALA A 299 -9.42 -20.59 4.91
N LEU A 300 -8.68 -20.76 6.01
CA LEU A 300 -8.77 -21.93 6.91
C LEU A 300 -9.90 -21.80 7.94
N PHE A 301 -10.49 -20.60 8.10
CA PHE A 301 -11.63 -20.41 8.99
C PHE A 301 -12.89 -20.98 8.34
N PRO A 302 -13.63 -21.87 9.03
CA PRO A 302 -14.90 -22.37 8.51
C PRO A 302 -15.86 -21.20 8.34
N ILE A 303 -16.53 -21.14 7.19
CA ILE A 303 -17.56 -20.14 6.93
C ILE A 303 -18.72 -20.44 7.88
N GLN A 304 -18.84 -19.63 8.93
CA GLN A 304 -20.02 -19.65 9.79
C GLN A 304 -21.20 -19.11 8.99
N HIS A 305 -22.00 -20.01 8.43
CA HIS A 305 -23.36 -19.69 8.05
C HIS A 305 -24.09 -19.28 9.34
N SER A 306 -24.44 -18.01 9.45
CA SER A 306 -25.55 -17.61 10.32
C SER A 306 -26.78 -18.33 9.76
N SER A 307 -27.09 -19.49 10.34
CA SER A 307 -28.33 -20.23 10.14
C SER A 307 -29.44 -19.46 10.85
N ASN A 308 -29.74 -18.25 10.40
CA ASN A 308 -30.96 -17.57 10.79
C ASN A 308 -32.06 -18.00 9.82
N THR A 309 -32.40 -19.29 9.87
CA THR A 309 -33.47 -19.93 9.08
C THR A 309 -34.80 -19.99 9.83
N ASP A 310 -34.89 -19.39 11.03
CA ASP A 310 -36.05 -19.64 11.91
C ASP A 310 -36.94 -18.41 12.13
N SER A 311 -36.62 -17.23 11.62
CA SER A 311 -37.36 -16.00 11.97
C SER A 311 -38.29 -15.41 10.89
N LEU A 312 -38.57 -16.10 9.78
CA LEU A 312 -39.42 -15.56 8.69
C LEU A 312 -40.52 -16.50 8.18
N VAL A 313 -40.91 -17.51 8.98
CA VAL A 313 -42.11 -18.33 8.71
C VAL A 313 -43.09 -18.19 9.86
N SER A 314 -43.58 -16.97 10.08
CA SER A 314 -44.83 -16.75 10.80
C SER A 314 -45.77 -15.99 9.87
N PRO A 315 -46.79 -16.66 9.28
CA PRO A 315 -47.81 -15.94 8.53
C PRO A 315 -48.61 -15.08 9.51
N LEU A 316 -48.67 -13.78 9.23
CA LEU A 316 -49.57 -12.85 9.93
C LEU A 316 -51.02 -13.21 9.60
N LEU A 317 -51.62 -14.05 10.44
CA LEU A 317 -53.06 -14.27 10.51
C LEU A 317 -53.47 -14.58 11.96
N SER A 318 -53.85 -13.54 12.70
CA SER A 318 -55.13 -13.38 13.41
C SER A 318 -55.18 -12.01 14.06
#